data_AF-L7LQB6-F1
#
_entry.id   AF-L7LQB6-F1
#
_cell.length_a   1.000
_cell.length_b   1.000
_cell.length_c   1.000
_cell.angle_alpha   90.00
_cell.angle_beta   90.00
_cell.angle_gamma   90.00
#
_symmetry.space_group_name_H-M   'P 1'
#
loop_
_entity.id
_entity.type
_entity.pdbx_description
1 polymer ?
#
loop_
_entity_poly.entity_id
_entity_poly.type
_entity_poly.pdbx_seq_one_letter_code
_entity_poly.pdbx_strand_id
1 'polypeptide(L)'
;MRLLQYSILACLLICIIADLGDNEIEEEPGLSKKRLKRPKPIGRPSRRWPPEEKNQGEEERLRQRCTFKLDQINCAGAFFVQRWAYDSESDTCESVNFPVCWNKTGVFLTCTYCMKTCTKRNKKDPMTLQWIRKFCEKSMKKHLKKHSLS
;
A
#
# COMPACT_ATOMS: atom_id res chain seq x y z
N MET A 1 -23.44 3.39 -33.52
CA MET A 1 -22.19 3.82 -32.87
C MET A 1 -22.37 4.75 -31.65
N ARG A 2 -23.58 4.94 -31.11
CA ARG A 2 -23.78 5.78 -29.90
C ARG A 2 -23.61 5.02 -28.59
N LEU A 3 -23.85 3.70 -28.59
CA LEU A 3 -23.74 2.84 -27.41
C LEU A 3 -22.31 2.80 -26.82
N LEU A 4 -21.29 2.79 -27.68
CA LEU A 4 -19.89 2.86 -27.24
C LEU A 4 -19.56 4.21 -26.59
N GLN A 5 -20.13 5.31 -27.09
CA GLN A 5 -19.94 6.63 -26.51
C GLN A 5 -20.59 6.74 -25.12
N TYR A 6 -21.79 6.18 -24.94
CA TYR A 6 -22.45 6.14 -23.63
C TYR A 6 -21.70 5.27 -22.62
N SER A 7 -21.13 4.14 -23.07
CA SER A 7 -20.29 3.28 -22.22
C SER A 7 -19.03 4.01 -21.73
N ILE A 8 -18.34 4.71 -22.64
CA ILE A 8 -17.14 5.50 -22.29
C ILE A 8 -17.50 6.64 -21.33
N LEU A 9 -18.59 7.36 -21.57
CA LEU A 9 -19.06 8.43 -20.68
C LEU A 9 -19.43 7.89 -19.29
N ALA A 10 -20.12 6.75 -19.22
CA ALA A 10 -20.48 6.11 -17.95
C ALA A 10 -19.22 5.71 -17.15
N CYS A 11 -18.22 5.12 -17.81
CA CYS A 11 -16.94 4.78 -17.16
C CYS A 11 -16.21 6.02 -16.63
N LEU A 12 -16.16 7.11 -17.41
CA LEU A 12 -15.53 8.35 -16.96
C LEU A 12 -16.26 8.98 -15.77
N LEU A 13 -17.60 8.97 -15.77
CA LEU A 13 -18.39 9.47 -14.65
C LEU A 13 -18.18 8.63 -13.39
N ILE A 14 -18.13 7.30 -13.50
CA ILE A 14 -17.85 6.40 -12.37
C ILE A 14 -16.45 6.66 -11.79
N CYS A 15 -15.44 6.83 -12.65
CA CYS A 15 -14.08 7.14 -12.20
C CYS A 15 -13.98 8.51 -11.50
N ILE A 16 -14.75 9.51 -11.94
CA ILE A 16 -14.78 10.83 -11.31
C ILE A 16 -15.51 10.78 -9.96
N ILE A 17 -16.61 10.04 -9.86
CA ILE A 17 -17.37 9.88 -8.60
C ILE A 17 -16.54 9.10 -7.56
N ALA A 18 -15.78 8.09 -7.99
CA ALA A 18 -14.87 7.35 -7.12
C ALA A 18 -13.70 8.19 -6.57
N ASP A 19 -13.29 9.26 -7.26
CA ASP A 19 -12.22 10.16 -6.84
C ASP A 19 -12.72 11.27 -5.87
N LEU A 20 -14.03 11.52 -5.84
CA LEU A 20 -14.69 12.53 -4.98
C LEU A 20 -15.38 11.93 -3.74
N GLY A 21 -15.36 10.60 -3.60
CA GLY A 21 -16.16 9.82 -2.66
C GLY A 21 -15.56 9.58 -1.26
N ASP A 22 -14.69 10.45 -0.76
CA ASP A 22 -14.28 10.46 0.66
C ASP A 22 -15.16 11.43 1.48
N ASN A 23 -16.49 11.27 1.43
CA ASN A 23 -17.38 11.86 2.42
C ASN A 23 -18.28 10.77 3.01
N GLU A 24 -18.25 10.71 4.33
CA GLU A 24 -18.75 9.68 5.23
C GLU A 24 -20.22 9.32 4.99
N ILE A 25 -20.52 8.01 4.90
CA ILE A 25 -21.83 7.46 5.25
C ILE A 25 -21.59 6.16 6.02
N GLU A 26 -21.75 6.24 7.34
CA GLU A 26 -22.02 5.08 8.20
C GLU A 26 -23.36 4.45 7.77
N GLU A 27 -23.41 3.14 7.54
CA GLU A 27 -24.51 2.25 7.94
C GLU A 27 -24.05 0.78 7.89
N GLU A 28 -24.08 0.12 9.06
CA GLU A 28 -24.31 -1.31 9.27
C GLU A 28 -25.70 -1.40 9.99
N PRO A 29 -26.45 -2.54 10.06
CA PRO A 29 -25.92 -3.91 9.99
C PRO A 29 -26.78 -5.01 9.33
N GLY A 30 -26.10 -6.10 8.94
CA GLY A 30 -26.41 -7.46 9.43
C GLY A 30 -27.09 -8.49 8.52
N LEU A 31 -26.39 -9.61 8.25
CA LEU A 31 -27.01 -10.95 8.21
C LEU A 31 -26.05 -12.11 8.58
N SER A 32 -26.12 -12.50 9.85
CA SER A 32 -26.01 -13.84 10.46
C SER A 32 -25.18 -14.97 9.81
N LYS A 33 -24.13 -15.41 10.53
CA LYS A 33 -23.84 -16.85 10.71
C LYS A 33 -23.75 -17.18 12.21
N LYS A 34 -24.65 -18.08 12.64
CA LYS A 34 -24.82 -18.59 14.01
C LYS A 34 -23.61 -19.42 14.45
N ARG A 35 -23.07 -19.17 15.65
CA ARG A 35 -22.38 -20.18 16.46
C ARG A 35 -22.87 -20.16 17.91
N LEU A 36 -22.94 -21.36 18.43
CA LEU A 36 -23.59 -21.86 19.63
C LEU A 36 -23.05 -21.24 20.93
N LYS A 37 -23.95 -20.89 21.86
CA LYS A 37 -23.63 -20.38 23.20
C LYS A 37 -23.07 -21.50 24.10
N ARG A 38 -21.99 -21.22 24.85
CA ARG A 38 -21.64 -21.93 26.11
C ARG A 38 -21.56 -20.92 27.27
N PRO A 39 -21.78 -21.34 28.53
CA PRO A 39 -22.15 -20.44 29.62
C PRO A 39 -21.00 -19.61 30.20
N LYS A 40 -21.40 -18.50 30.82
CA LYS A 40 -20.61 -17.46 31.49
C LYS A 40 -20.06 -17.94 32.84
N PRO A 41 -18.82 -17.60 33.21
CA PRO A 41 -18.44 -17.42 34.60
C PRO A 41 -18.47 -15.92 34.97
N ILE A 42 -18.91 -15.68 36.20
CA ILE A 42 -19.11 -14.38 36.84
C ILE A 42 -17.78 -13.81 37.35
N GLY A 43 -17.52 -12.54 37.02
CA GLY A 43 -16.86 -11.53 37.89
C GLY A 43 -15.33 -11.48 37.96
N ARG A 44 -14.74 -10.33 37.56
CA ARG A 44 -13.74 -9.52 38.30
C ARG A 44 -13.21 -8.32 37.48
N PRO A 45 -12.61 -7.28 38.11
CA PRO A 45 -12.95 -5.88 37.87
C PRO A 45 -12.11 -5.17 36.80
N SER A 46 -12.62 -4.01 36.41
CA SER A 46 -12.03 -3.00 35.53
C SER A 46 -10.52 -2.85 35.69
N ARG A 47 -9.76 -3.28 34.68
CA ARG A 47 -8.37 -2.83 34.52
C ARG A 47 -8.40 -1.45 33.89
N ARG A 48 -8.09 -0.45 34.71
CA ARG A 48 -7.57 0.85 34.31
C ARG A 48 -6.54 0.65 33.19
N TRP A 49 -6.83 1.15 31.99
CA TRP A 49 -5.82 1.28 30.94
C TRP A 49 -4.85 2.40 31.35
N PRO A 50 -3.52 2.17 31.31
CA PRO A 50 -2.53 3.23 31.48
C PRO A 50 -2.58 4.21 30.29
N PRO A 51 -2.11 5.46 30.48
CA PRO A 51 -2.07 6.46 29.42
C PRO A 51 -1.20 6.01 28.25
N GLU A 52 -1.69 6.37 27.08
CA GLU A 52 -1.23 6.04 25.74
C GLU A 52 0.21 6.53 25.46
N GLU A 53 1.16 5.59 25.32
CA GLU A 53 2.54 5.88 24.92
C GLU A 53 2.66 5.77 23.39
N LYS A 54 2.39 6.89 22.71
CA LYS A 54 1.97 6.94 21.30
C LYS A 54 3.08 7.02 20.24
N ASN A 55 4.36 6.80 20.58
CA ASN A 55 5.47 7.09 19.65
C ASN A 55 6.40 5.92 19.26
N GLN A 56 6.34 4.77 19.93
CA GLN A 56 7.30 3.68 19.65
C GLN A 56 6.74 2.59 18.72
N GLY A 57 5.44 2.30 18.79
CA GLY A 57 4.83 1.23 17.99
C GLY A 57 4.62 1.55 16.51
N GLU A 58 4.55 2.82 16.12
CA GLU A 58 4.29 3.24 14.74
C GLU A 58 5.58 3.30 13.90
N GLU A 59 6.66 3.81 14.49
CA GLU A 59 8.02 3.83 13.91
C GLU A 59 8.52 2.40 13.62
N GLU A 60 8.32 1.47 14.57
CA GLU A 60 8.70 0.05 14.44
C GLU A 60 7.96 -0.64 13.29
N ARG A 61 6.64 -0.38 13.15
CA ARG A 61 5.81 -0.94 12.07
C ARG A 61 6.14 -0.35 10.70
N LEU A 62 6.49 0.94 10.65
CA LEU A 62 6.97 1.60 9.43
C LEU A 62 8.31 1.01 8.97
N ARG A 63 9.25 0.79 9.90
CA ARG A 63 10.52 0.11 9.62
C ARG A 63 10.32 -1.29 9.02
N GLN A 64 9.35 -2.06 9.51
CA GLN A 64 9.03 -3.38 8.96
C GLN A 64 8.46 -3.32 7.53
N ARG A 65 7.69 -2.28 7.19
CA ARG A 65 7.15 -2.09 5.81
C ARG A 65 8.17 -1.60 4.81
N CYS A 66 9.26 -0.99 5.27
CA CYS A 66 10.30 -0.41 4.44
C CYS A 66 11.54 -1.31 4.31
N THR A 67 11.55 -2.45 4.99
CA THR A 67 12.66 -3.40 4.90
C THR A 67 12.28 -4.52 3.92
N PHE A 68 12.93 -4.55 2.77
CA PHE A 68 12.80 -5.64 1.80
C PHE A 68 14.03 -6.53 1.83
N LYS A 69 13.84 -7.84 2.07
CA LYS A 69 14.92 -8.85 2.01
C LYS A 69 14.44 -10.06 1.22
N LEU A 70 14.88 -10.16 -0.03
CA LEU A 70 14.68 -11.32 -0.90
C LEU A 70 15.68 -12.43 -0.51
N ASP A 71 15.55 -12.93 0.72
CA ASP A 71 16.38 -14.04 1.19
C ASP A 71 15.85 -15.35 0.60
N GLN A 72 16.71 -16.01 -0.18
CA GLN A 72 16.62 -17.34 -0.79
C GLN A 72 15.25 -18.04 -0.68
N ILE A 73 14.39 -17.80 -1.67
CA ILE A 73 13.04 -18.37 -1.74
C ILE A 73 12.95 -19.32 -2.93
N ASN A 74 12.46 -20.53 -2.68
CA ASN A 74 12.13 -21.50 -3.73
C ASN A 74 10.74 -21.21 -4.32
N CYS A 75 10.64 -20.14 -5.11
CA CYS A 75 9.44 -19.84 -5.91
C CYS A 75 9.63 -20.26 -7.38
N ALA A 76 10.10 -21.49 -7.59
CA ALA A 76 10.25 -22.06 -8.92
C ALA A 76 8.90 -22.03 -9.66
N GLY A 77 8.90 -21.51 -10.89
CA GLY A 77 7.68 -21.40 -11.72
C GLY A 77 6.73 -20.26 -11.34
N ALA A 78 7.06 -19.42 -10.36
CA ALA A 78 6.22 -18.26 -10.03
C ALA A 78 6.37 -17.15 -11.08
N PHE A 79 5.25 -16.48 -11.38
CA PHE A 79 5.28 -15.22 -12.13
C PHE A 79 5.92 -14.13 -11.28
N PHE A 80 6.78 -13.33 -11.91
CA PHE A 80 7.36 -12.14 -11.31
C PHE A 80 6.57 -10.92 -11.76
N VAL A 81 6.21 -10.08 -10.81
CA VAL A 81 5.55 -8.80 -11.05
C VAL A 81 6.47 -7.67 -10.63
N GLN A 82 6.43 -6.58 -11.38
CA GLN A 82 7.18 -5.40 -11.01
C GLN A 82 6.58 -4.77 -9.75
N ARG A 83 7.44 -4.50 -8.77
CA ARG A 83 7.10 -3.79 -7.53
C ARG A 83 8.20 -2.81 -7.18
N TRP A 84 7.97 -2.01 -6.14
CA TRP A 84 8.90 -1.00 -5.65
C TRP A 84 9.36 -1.37 -4.25
N ALA A 85 10.66 -1.50 -4.04
CA ALA A 85 11.25 -1.74 -2.72
C ALA A 85 12.04 -0.50 -2.29
N TYR A 86 12.02 -0.20 -0.99
CA TYR A 86 12.85 0.86 -0.45
C TYR A 86 14.27 0.34 -0.25
N ASP A 87 15.24 1.13 -0.71
CA ASP A 87 16.65 0.95 -0.44
C ASP A 87 17.12 2.02 0.56
N SER A 88 17.60 1.56 1.71
CA SER A 88 18.09 2.42 2.77
C SER A 88 19.44 3.06 2.49
N GLU A 89 20.23 2.50 1.55
CA GLU A 89 21.54 3.05 1.19
C GLU A 89 21.38 4.30 0.31
N SER A 90 20.53 4.22 -0.72
CA SER A 90 20.23 5.36 -1.59
C SER A 90 19.16 6.31 -1.05
N ASP A 91 18.43 5.92 -0.01
CA ASP A 91 17.18 6.58 0.44
C ASP A 91 16.19 6.77 -0.72
N THR A 92 16.12 5.78 -1.61
CA THR A 92 15.21 5.78 -2.76
C THR A 92 14.42 4.48 -2.88
N CYS A 93 13.37 4.48 -3.70
CA CYS A 93 12.65 3.25 -4.03
C CYS A 93 13.01 2.79 -5.43
N GLU A 94 13.41 1.54 -5.51
CA GLU A 94 13.85 0.89 -6.75
C GLU A 94 12.84 -0.14 -7.21
N SER A 95 12.80 -0.36 -8.53
CA SER A 95 11.94 -1.39 -9.10
C SER A 95 12.56 -2.76 -8.94
N VAL A 96 11.83 -3.68 -8.31
CA VAL A 96 12.24 -5.07 -8.10
C VAL A 96 11.28 -6.02 -8.78
N ASN A 97 11.80 -7.15 -9.25
CA ASN A 97 10.98 -8.27 -9.72
C ASN A 97 10.55 -9.09 -8.51
N PHE A 98 9.29 -8.98 -8.13
CA PHE A 98 8.74 -9.62 -6.95
C PHE A 98 7.92 -10.85 -7.35
N PRO A 99 8.21 -12.04 -6.80
CA PRO A 99 7.47 -13.24 -7.14
C PRO A 99 6.08 -13.24 -6.48
N VAL A 100 5.03 -13.52 -7.25
CA VAL A 100 3.62 -13.48 -6.78
C VAL A 100 3.34 -14.51 -5.69
N CYS A 101 4.11 -15.60 -5.64
CA CYS A 101 4.06 -16.61 -4.57
C CYS A 101 4.30 -16.03 -3.16
N TRP A 102 4.88 -14.83 -3.07
CA TRP A 102 5.44 -14.33 -1.83
C TRP A 102 4.54 -13.28 -1.22
N ASN A 103 4.22 -13.45 0.06
CA ASN A 103 3.30 -12.58 0.79
C ASN A 103 4.00 -11.75 1.87
N LYS A 104 5.31 -11.51 1.76
CA LYS A 104 5.99 -10.60 2.68
C LYS A 104 5.77 -9.14 2.29
N THR A 105 5.65 -8.31 3.31
CA THR A 105 5.67 -6.85 3.21
C THR A 105 7.09 -6.35 2.90
N GLY A 106 7.24 -5.07 2.54
CA GLY A 106 8.53 -4.52 2.11
C GLY A 106 8.53 -4.05 0.66
N VAL A 107 7.49 -4.41 -0.10
CA VAL A 107 7.31 -3.99 -1.50
C VAL A 107 5.99 -3.28 -1.71
N PHE A 108 5.98 -2.35 -2.65
CA PHE A 108 4.89 -1.44 -2.92
C PHE A 108 4.49 -1.50 -4.39
N LEU A 109 3.23 -1.18 -4.66
CA LEU A 109 2.71 -1.17 -6.03
C LEU A 109 3.23 0.02 -6.85
N THR A 110 3.44 1.18 -6.21
CA THR A 110 3.85 2.41 -6.87
C THR A 110 5.09 3.03 -6.22
N CYS A 111 5.96 3.62 -7.04
CA CYS A 111 7.15 4.34 -6.57
C CYS A 111 6.80 5.48 -5.61
N THR A 112 5.74 6.23 -5.91
CA THR A 112 5.33 7.39 -5.13
C THR A 112 4.88 6.99 -3.73
N TYR A 113 4.11 5.91 -3.60
CA TYR A 113 3.67 5.40 -2.31
C TYR A 113 4.85 4.83 -1.51
N CYS A 114 5.75 4.10 -2.17
CA CYS A 114 7.00 3.62 -1.58
C CYS A 114 7.83 4.79 -1.01
N MET A 115 8.04 5.84 -1.79
CA MET A 115 8.80 7.01 -1.36
C MET A 115 8.13 7.80 -0.24
N LYS A 116 6.83 8.05 -0.35
CA LYS A 116 6.07 8.71 0.72
C LYS A 116 6.01 7.87 1.99
N THR A 117 6.17 6.56 1.91
CA THR A 117 6.14 5.71 3.11
C THR A 117 7.53 5.68 3.75
N CYS A 118 8.57 5.42 2.95
CA CYS A 118 9.86 4.96 3.46
C CYS A 118 11.01 5.96 3.40
N THR A 119 10.92 7.04 2.62
CA THR A 119 11.97 8.08 2.67
C THR A 119 12.05 8.69 4.07
N LYS A 120 13.28 9.02 4.48
CA LYS A 120 13.54 9.80 5.69
C LYS A 120 13.30 11.30 5.51
N ARG A 121 12.91 11.72 4.30
CA ARG A 121 12.72 13.13 3.92
C ARG A 121 11.45 13.71 4.50
N ASN A 122 11.42 15.03 4.69
CA ASN A 122 10.26 15.72 5.22
C ASN A 122 9.12 15.74 4.18
N LYS A 123 8.07 14.94 4.45
CA LYS A 123 6.93 14.78 3.55
C LYS A 123 6.03 16.02 3.48
N LYS A 124 6.20 16.97 4.40
CA LYS A 124 5.49 18.26 4.42
C LYS A 124 6.18 19.32 3.56
N ASP A 125 7.44 19.10 3.17
CA ASP A 125 8.18 20.01 2.32
C ASP A 125 7.74 19.87 0.84
N PRO A 126 7.25 20.95 0.21
CA PRO A 126 6.84 20.92 -1.19
C PRO A 126 7.97 20.52 -2.15
N MET A 127 9.22 20.89 -1.86
CA MET A 127 10.36 20.52 -2.71
C MET A 127 10.58 19.00 -2.68
N THR A 128 10.47 18.38 -1.51
CA THR A 128 10.55 16.93 -1.33
C THR A 128 9.47 16.21 -2.14
N LEU A 129 8.21 16.67 -2.08
CA LEU A 129 7.12 16.07 -2.85
C LEU A 129 7.35 16.21 -4.36
N GLN A 130 7.82 17.38 -4.81
CA GLN A 130 8.14 17.62 -6.22
C GLN A 130 9.28 16.73 -6.70
N TRP A 131 10.32 16.57 -5.88
CA TRP A 131 11.43 15.68 -6.15
C TRP A 131 10.99 14.22 -6.26
N ILE A 132 10.17 13.73 -5.32
CA ILE A 132 9.62 12.36 -5.35
C ILE A 132 8.87 12.12 -6.67
N ARG A 133 8.02 13.08 -7.08
CA ARG A 133 7.27 12.99 -8.33
C ARG A 133 8.20 12.87 -9.53
N LYS A 134 9.19 13.77 -9.66
CA LYS A 134 10.16 13.77 -10.76
C LYS A 134 11.00 12.49 -10.79
N PHE A 135 11.47 12.03 -9.62
CA PHE A 135 12.24 10.80 -9.49
C PHE A 135 11.43 9.59 -9.95
N CYS A 136 10.20 9.43 -9.44
CA CYS A 136 9.35 8.31 -9.80
C CYS A 136 8.94 8.31 -11.27
N GLU A 137 8.67 9.48 -11.85
CA GLU A 137 8.39 9.59 -13.28
C GLU A 137 9.60 9.16 -14.13
N LYS A 138 10.80 9.62 -13.77
CA LYS A 138 12.04 9.23 -14.45
C LYS A 138 12.30 7.73 -14.32
N SER A 139 12.10 7.17 -13.13
CA SER A 139 12.32 5.75 -12.86
C SER A 139 11.35 4.86 -13.66
N MET A 140 10.06 5.22 -13.71
CA MET A 140 9.05 4.56 -14.56
C MET A 140 9.40 4.64 -16.06
N LYS A 141 9.84 5.81 -16.55
CA LYS A 141 10.25 5.97 -17.95
C LYS A 141 11.47 5.12 -18.31
N LYS A 142 12.46 5.04 -17.41
CA LYS A 142 13.63 4.16 -17.59
C LYS A 142 13.19 2.70 -17.73
N HIS A 143 12.22 2.28 -16.93
CA HIS A 143 11.67 0.93 -16.99
C HIS A 143 10.91 0.66 -18.30
N LEU A 144 10.00 1.55 -18.70
CA LEU A 144 9.24 1.40 -19.95
C LEU A 144 10.16 1.30 -21.18
N LYS A 145 11.25 2.09 -21.21
CA LYS A 145 12.26 2.00 -22.26
C LYS A 145 12.97 0.64 -22.29
N LYS A 146 13.24 0.04 -21.13
CA LYS A 146 13.86 -1.30 -21.04
C LYS A 146 12.97 -2.39 -21.65
N HIS A 147 11.65 -2.27 -21.51
CA HIS A 147 10.69 -3.21 -22.09
C HIS A 147 10.32 -2.92 -23.55
N SER A 148 10.47 -1.68 -24.03
CA SER A 148 10.21 -1.32 -25.43
C SER A 148 11.36 -1.69 -26.38
N LEU A 149 12.51 -2.11 -25.86
CA LEU A 149 13.71 -2.51 -26.63
C LEU A 149 13.91 -4.04 -26.63
N SER A 150 12.87 -4.82 -26.31
CA SER A 150 12.85 -6.28 -26.39
C SER A 150 11.79 -6.75 -27.37
#